data_AF-A0A972I0M1-F1
#
_entry.id   AF-A0A972I0M1-F1
#
_cell.length_a   1.000
_cell.length_b   1.000
_cell.length_c   1.000
_cell.angle_alpha   90.00
_cell.angle_beta   90.00
_cell.angle_gamma   90.00
#
_symmetry.space_group_name_H-M   'P 1'
#
loop_
_entity.id
_entity.type
_entity.pdbx_description
1 polymer ?
#
loop_
_entity_poly.entity_id
_entity_poly.type
_entity_poly.pdbx_seq_one_letter_code
_entity_poly.pdbx_strand_id
1 'polypeptide(L)' 'MRKKTYSDYNKPKNHVELYDINELIEMGLNREEIAKELGLSTEYVKKLMEEYYDKY' A
#
# COMPACT_ATOMS: atom_id res chain seq x y z
N MET A 1 28.11 0.92 -3.06
CA MET A 1 26.66 0.81 -3.34
C MET A 1 25.91 1.59 -2.26
N ARG A 2 25.18 2.66 -2.62
CA ARG A 2 24.33 3.38 -1.65
C ARG A 2 23.17 2.47 -1.24
N LYS A 3 23.01 2.21 0.06
CA LYS A 3 21.83 1.52 0.58
C LYS A 3 20.66 2.50 0.50
N LYS A 4 19.57 2.12 -0.17
CA LYS A 4 18.34 2.90 -0.21
C LYS A 4 17.82 3.05 1.22
N THR A 5 17.57 4.29 1.61
CA THR A 5 17.11 4.66 2.95
C THR A 5 15.59 4.77 2.99
N TYR A 6 14.99 4.72 4.18
CA TYR A 6 13.53 4.83 4.36
C TYR A 6 12.93 6.08 3.68
N SER A 7 13.70 7.16 3.56
CA SER A 7 13.29 8.38 2.85
C SER A 7 13.19 8.21 1.32
N ASP A 8 13.91 7.26 0.73
CA ASP A 8 13.83 6.96 -0.71
C ASP A 8 12.51 6.27 -1.09
N TYR A 9 11.87 5.59 -0.13
CA TYR A 9 10.53 5.00 -0.27
C TYR A 9 9.40 5.99 0.03
N ASN A 10 9.72 7.12 0.67
CA ASN A 10 8.75 8.12 1.12
C ASN A 10 8.55 9.28 0.13
N LYS A 11 8.99 9.12 -1.13
CA LYS A 11 8.58 10.04 -2.20
C LYS A 11 7.07 9.86 -2.43
N PRO A 12 6.28 10.94 -2.55
CA PRO A 12 4.84 10.85 -2.75
C PRO A 12 4.59 10.27 -4.14
N LYS A 13 4.56 8.95 -4.22
CA LYS A 13 4.18 8.18 -5.40
C LYS A 13 2.70 7.93 -5.28
N ASN A 14 1.93 8.68 -6.06
CA ASN A 14 0.54 8.45 -6.41
C ASN A 14 -0.39 8.35 -5.19
N HIS A 15 -1.33 9.29 -5.10
CA HIS A 15 -2.35 9.27 -4.06
C HIS A 15 -3.24 8.05 -4.30
N VAL A 16 -2.86 6.90 -3.74
CA VAL A 16 -3.67 5.68 -3.75
C VAL A 16 -4.74 5.88 -2.70
N GLU A 17 -6.00 5.88 -3.13
CA GLU A 17 -7.12 6.10 -2.24
C GLU A 17 -7.55 4.78 -1.60
N LEU A 18 -8.26 4.86 -0.47
CA LEU A 18 -8.85 3.69 0.20
C LEU A 18 -9.74 2.87 -0.75
N TYR A 19 -10.35 3.52 -1.75
CA TYR A 19 -11.17 2.86 -2.76
C TYR A 19 -10.34 1.88 -3.62
N ASP A 20 -9.11 2.25 -3.99
CA ASP A 20 -8.22 1.39 -4.80
C ASP A 20 -7.82 0.11 -4.05
N ILE A 21 -7.70 0.18 -2.72
CA ILE A 21 -7.41 -1.00 -1.89
C ILE A 21 -8.66 -1.84 -1.63
N ASN A 22 -9.84 -1.22 -1.53
CA ASN A 22 -11.09 -1.95 -1.34
C ASN A 22 -11.33 -2.95 -2.48
N GLU A 23 -11.22 -2.51 -3.73
CA GLU A 23 -11.42 -3.40 -4.89
C GLU A 23 -10.46 -4.60 -4.85
N LEU A 24 -9.20 -4.36 -4.48
CA LEU A 24 -8.20 -5.43 -4.42
C LEU A 24 -8.45 -6.41 -3.26
N ILE A 25 -8.94 -5.92 -2.11
CA ILE A 25 -9.35 -6.76 -0.98
C ILE A 25 -10.58 -7.60 -1.37
N GLU A 26 -11.58 -7.01 -2.04
CA GLU A 26 -12.76 -7.72 -2.53
C GLU A 26 -12.41 -8.79 -3.56
N MET A 27 -11.37 -8.57 -4.36
CA MET A 27 -10.78 -9.57 -5.26
C MET A 27 -10.03 -10.69 -4.52
N GLY A 28 -9.86 -10.59 -3.19
CA GLY A 28 -9.19 -11.59 -2.36
C GLY A 28 -7.66 -11.51 -2.42
N LEU A 29 -7.10 -10.40 -2.88
CA LEU A 29 -5.65 -10.21 -2.94
C LEU A 29 -5.07 -10.02 -1.54
N ASN A 30 -3.89 -10.58 -1.32
CA ASN A 30 -3.16 -10.38 -0.08
C ASN A 30 -2.33 -9.09 -0.12
N ARG A 31 -1.87 -8.63 1.06
CA ARG A 31 -1.08 -7.39 1.21
C ARG A 31 0.14 -7.31 0.27
N GLU A 32 0.81 -8.43 0.00
CA GLU A 32 2.01 -8.45 -0.84
C GLU A 32 1.67 -8.29 -2.32
N GLU A 33 0.58 -8.92 -2.75
CA GLU A 33 0.02 -8.77 -4.09
C GLU A 33 -0.47 -7.33 -4.31
N ILE A 34 -1.20 -6.78 -3.35
CA ILE A 34 -1.67 -5.39 -3.36
C ILE A 34 -0.49 -4.42 -3.45
N ALA A 35 0.57 -4.63 -2.66
CA ALA A 35 1.76 -3.78 -2.70
C ALA A 35 2.47 -3.83 -4.06
N LYS A 36 2.50 -5.01 -4.70
CA LYS A 36 3.09 -5.19 -6.02
C LYS A 36 2.26 -4.51 -7.10
N GLU A 37 0.94 -4.67 -7.05
CA GLU A 37 -0.01 -4.10 -8.03
C GLU A 37 0.03 -2.57 -7.99
N LEU A 38 0.02 -2.00 -6.79
CA LEU A 38 0.03 -0.55 -6.58
C LEU A 38 1.45 0.05 -6.68
N GLY A 39 2.49 -0.79 -6.77
CA GLY A 39 3.88 -0.35 -6.76
C GLY A 39 4.28 0.36 -5.45
N LEU A 40 3.62 0.00 -4.35
CA LEU A 40 3.77 0.58 -3.01
C LEU A 40 4.63 -0.32 -2.11
N SER A 41 5.07 0.24 -0.98
CA SER A 41 5.70 -0.59 0.05
C SER A 41 4.62 -1.40 0.79
N THR A 42 4.97 -2.64 1.16
CA THR A 42 4.09 -3.50 1.97
C THR A 42 3.73 -2.87 3.31
N GLU A 43 4.59 -2.03 3.87
CA GLU A 43 4.35 -1.27 5.10
C GLU A 43 3.31 -0.16 4.90
N TYR A 44 3.33 0.52 3.76
CA TYR A 44 2.34 1.54 3.42
C TYR A 44 0.97 0.92 3.14
N VAL A 45 0.93 -0.21 2.40
CA VAL A 45 -0.29 -0.99 2.21
C VAL A 45 -0.84 -1.50 3.54
N LYS A 46 0.01 -1.95 4.47
CA LYS A 46 -0.44 -2.36 5.81
C LYS A 46 -1.19 -1.23 6.52
N LYS A 47 -0.65 0.00 6.50
CA LYS A 47 -1.29 1.17 7.12
C LYS A 47 -2.62 1.50 6.45
N LEU A 48 -2.68 1.47 5.13
CA LEU A 48 -3.92 1.70 4.39
C LEU A 48 -4.99 0.64 4.67
N MET A 49 -4.60 -0.64 4.76
CA MET A 49 -5.52 -1.71 5.13
C MET A 49 -6.02 -1.56 6.58
N GLU A 50 -5.14 -1.18 7.51
CA GLU A 50 -5.53 -0.88 8.90
C GLU A 50 -6.52 0.30 8.95
N GLU A 51 -6.28 1.37 8.20
CA GLU A 51 -7.19 2.51 8.08
C GLU A 51 -8.53 2.11 7.43
N TYR A 52 -8.51 1.22 6.43
CA TYR A 52 -9.70 0.64 5.83
C TYR A 52 -10.54 -0.12 6.86
N TYR A 53 -9.92 -1.03 7.62
CA TYR A 53 -10.61 -1.82 8.65
C TYR A 53 -11.03 -1.02 9.89
N ASP A 54 -10.40 0.12 10.18
CA ASP A 54 -10.81 1.00 11.29
C ASP A 54 -12.05 1.83 10.93
N LYS A 55 -12.25 2.12 9.63
CA LYS A 55 -13.33 2.95 9.12
C LYS A 55 -14.62 2.17 8.79
N TYR A 56 -14.53 0.85 8.68
CA TYR A 56 -15.61 -0.08 8.32
C TYR A 56 -15.98 -0.99 9.50
#